data_AF-A0A1H8GLV8-F1
#
_entry.id   AF-A0A1H8GLV8-F1
#
_cell.length_a   1.000
_cell.length_b   1.000
_cell.length_c   1.000
_cell.angle_alpha   90.00
_cell.angle_beta   90.00
_cell.angle_gamma   90.00
#
_symmetry.space_group_name_H-M   'P 1'
#
loop_
_entity.id
_entity.type
_entity.pdbx_description
1 polymer ?
#
loop_
_entity_poly.entity_id
_entity_poly.type
_entity_poly.pdbx_seq_one_letter_code
_entity_poly.pdbx_strand_id
1 'polypeptide(L)'
;MDKKYLEIDFLVGSTIEGAVRELWDFRNNGALACGKFNGITLYSDTVTMDGAYKAITGKTKTEFDEAHQKVREDTEKREAEFKESIPSLTEEWEAKGRQVLDQDKWDYWDKIVPIRLGDLYHGMELGCCLDIVKILNENGSLDEAKREIDSQGHSGMSFGLVCAMVKEFCNRGVEFVGYVR
;
A
#
# COMPACT_ATOMS: atom_id res chain seq x y z
N MET A 1 38.60 24.16 17.93
CA MET A 1 37.45 25.00 17.53
C MET A 1 36.31 24.07 17.21
N ASP A 2 35.19 24.21 17.91
CA ASP A 2 34.00 23.42 17.63
C ASP A 2 33.38 23.89 16.32
N LYS A 3 33.14 22.96 15.39
CA LYS A 3 32.47 23.28 14.13
C LYS A 3 31.02 23.63 14.43
N LYS A 4 30.56 24.78 13.96
CA LYS A 4 29.15 25.19 14.06
C LYS A 4 28.43 24.80 12.77
N TYR A 5 27.45 23.91 12.89
CA TYR A 5 26.61 23.45 11.78
C TYR A 5 25.26 24.18 11.81
N LEU A 6 24.77 24.55 10.63
CA LEU A 6 23.37 24.89 10.42
C LEU A 6 22.55 23.60 10.35
N GLU A 7 21.58 23.44 11.25
CA GLU A 7 20.64 22.34 11.17
C GLU A 7 19.61 22.63 10.07
N ILE A 8 19.43 21.67 9.15
CA ILE A 8 18.47 21.75 8.06
C ILE A 8 17.52 20.57 8.11
N ASP A 9 16.27 20.83 7.72
CA ASP A 9 15.25 19.81 7.54
C ASP A 9 15.16 19.46 6.05
N PHE A 10 15.31 18.17 5.74
CA PHE A 10 15.11 17.69 4.38
C PHE A 10 13.61 17.69 4.02
N LEU A 11 13.30 18.06 2.78
CA LEU A 11 11.94 18.03 2.27
C LEU A 11 11.32 16.62 2.38
N VAL A 12 10.03 16.56 2.71
CA VAL A 12 9.26 15.31 2.72
C VAL A 12 9.28 14.70 1.31
N GLY A 13 9.69 13.44 1.22
CA GLY A 13 9.86 12.73 -0.05
C GLY A 13 11.24 12.88 -0.71
N SER A 14 12.19 13.57 -0.06
CA SER A 14 13.58 13.60 -0.51
C SER A 14 14.20 12.21 -0.59
N THR A 15 15.11 12.03 -1.55
CA THR A 15 15.94 10.83 -1.68
C THR A 15 17.23 11.00 -0.89
N ILE A 16 17.93 9.89 -0.61
CA ILE A 16 19.28 9.92 0.01
C ILE A 16 20.22 10.78 -0.83
N GLU A 17 20.22 10.57 -2.15
CA GLU A 17 21.01 11.37 -3.09
C GLU A 17 20.62 12.87 -3.06
N GLY A 18 19.33 13.19 -2.95
CA GLY A 18 18.86 14.57 -2.80
C GLY A 18 19.39 15.22 -1.52
N ALA A 19 19.29 14.54 -0.39
CA ALA A 19 19.79 15.02 0.90
C ALA A 19 21.32 15.23 0.89
N VAL A 20 22.08 14.34 0.26
CA VAL A 20 23.53 14.49 0.11
C VAL A 20 23.87 15.71 -0.75
N ARG A 21 23.17 15.89 -1.88
CA ARG A 21 23.40 17.04 -2.78
C ARG A 21 23.06 18.37 -2.10
N GLU A 22 21.95 18.44 -1.38
CA GLU A 22 21.57 19.63 -0.61
C GLU A 22 22.65 20.02 0.41
N LEU A 23 23.18 19.04 1.15
CA LEU A 23 24.31 19.28 2.06
C LEU A 23 25.57 19.74 1.33
N TRP A 24 25.88 19.16 0.16
CA TRP A 24 27.00 19.64 -0.66
C TRP A 24 26.80 21.06 -1.16
N ASP A 25 25.58 21.48 -1.46
CA ASP A 25 25.29 22.86 -1.86
C ASP A 25 25.59 23.84 -0.73
N PHE A 26 25.22 23.53 0.52
CA PHE A 26 25.63 24.33 1.68
C PHE A 26 27.16 24.44 1.79
N ARG A 27 27.87 23.31 1.66
CA ARG A 27 29.33 23.28 1.69
C ARG A 27 29.95 24.13 0.59
N ASN A 28 29.45 24.01 -0.64
CA ASN A 28 29.94 24.75 -1.80
C ASN A 28 29.70 26.26 -1.65
N ASN A 29 28.65 26.64 -0.93
CA ASN A 29 28.35 28.03 -0.56
C ASN A 29 29.11 28.50 0.70
N GLY A 30 30.07 27.73 1.20
CA GLY A 30 30.92 28.10 2.34
C GLY A 30 30.28 27.90 3.72
N ALA A 31 29.15 27.20 3.79
CA ALA A 31 28.46 26.91 5.04
C ALA A 31 28.62 25.43 5.46
N LEU A 32 28.77 25.18 6.76
CA LEU A 32 28.64 23.85 7.33
C LEU A 32 27.19 23.60 7.72
N ALA A 33 26.61 22.51 7.24
CA ALA A 33 25.24 22.13 7.52
C ALA A 33 25.15 20.65 7.92
N CYS A 34 24.14 20.30 8.70
CA CYS A 34 23.79 18.92 9.00
C CYS A 34 22.28 18.73 9.01
N GLY A 35 21.84 17.51 8.74
CA GLY A 35 20.41 17.18 8.73
C GLY A 35 20.20 15.69 9.04
N LYS A 36 19.04 15.35 9.60
CA LYS A 36 18.69 13.97 9.93
C LYS A 36 17.86 13.34 8.81
N PHE A 37 18.34 12.25 8.24
CA PHE A 37 17.67 11.49 7.19
C PHE A 37 17.50 10.03 7.61
N ASN A 38 16.26 9.53 7.65
CA ASN A 38 15.93 8.16 8.06
C ASN A 38 16.64 7.70 9.36
N GLY A 39 16.72 8.59 10.36
CA GLY A 39 17.35 8.28 11.65
C GLY A 39 18.84 8.59 11.74
N ILE A 40 19.52 8.82 10.61
CA ILE A 40 20.97 9.10 10.55
C ILE A 40 21.23 10.59 10.33
N THR A 41 22.13 11.18 11.13
CA THR A 41 22.59 12.56 10.90
C THR A 41 23.71 12.58 9.86
N LEU A 42 23.51 13.34 8.78
CA LEU A 42 24.49 13.58 7.72
C LEU A 42 25.09 14.98 7.89
N TYR A 43 26.39 15.13 7.61
CA TYR A 43 27.12 16.39 7.77
C TYR A 43 27.76 16.80 6.45
N SER A 44 27.62 18.07 6.06
CA SER A 44 28.01 18.56 4.73
C SER A 44 29.49 18.40 4.39
N ASP A 45 30.37 18.40 5.38
CA ASP A 45 31.82 18.32 5.20
C ASP A 45 32.36 16.88 5.17
N THR A 46 31.63 15.90 5.70
CA THR A 46 32.07 14.50 5.77
C THR A 46 31.23 13.56 4.91
N VAL A 47 30.01 13.95 4.53
CA VAL A 47 29.11 13.09 3.78
C VAL A 47 29.65 12.81 2.38
N THR A 48 29.70 11.53 2.04
CA THR A 48 29.92 11.03 0.68
C THR A 48 28.67 10.29 0.22
N MET A 49 28.49 10.15 -1.09
CA MET A 49 27.33 9.46 -1.65
C MET A 49 27.24 8.03 -1.12
N ASP A 50 28.29 7.22 -1.30
CA ASP A 50 28.31 5.84 -0.79
C ASP A 50 28.29 5.77 0.74
N GLY A 51 28.89 6.74 1.44
CA GLY A 51 28.86 6.78 2.90
C GLY A 51 27.44 6.94 3.43
N ALA A 52 26.65 7.83 2.82
CA ALA A 52 25.25 8.04 3.20
C ALA A 52 24.39 6.80 2.89
N TYR A 53 24.51 6.23 1.69
CA TYR A 53 23.79 5.01 1.33
C TYR A 53 24.14 3.84 2.26
N LYS A 54 25.42 3.65 2.60
CA LYS A 54 25.84 2.57 3.51
C LYS A 54 25.31 2.79 4.92
N ALA A 55 25.37 4.02 5.43
CA ALA A 55 24.89 4.32 6.77
C ALA A 55 23.37 4.14 6.92
N ILE A 56 22.60 4.46 5.87
CA ILE A 56 21.13 4.43 5.92
C ILE A 56 20.57 3.06 5.52
N THR A 57 21.18 2.39 4.54
CA THR A 57 20.61 1.19 3.89
C THR A 57 21.49 -0.06 4.03
N GLY A 58 22.74 0.11 4.46
CA GLY A 58 23.75 -0.96 4.48
C GLY A 58 24.41 -1.25 3.12
N LYS A 59 24.05 -0.53 2.05
CA LYS A 59 24.52 -0.75 0.67
C LYS A 59 25.25 0.48 0.12
N THR A 60 26.17 0.30 -0.84
CA THR A 60 26.64 1.39 -1.71
C THR A 60 25.49 1.94 -2.55
N LYS A 61 25.69 3.09 -3.19
CA LYS A 61 24.70 3.61 -4.13
C LYS A 61 24.43 2.61 -5.26
N THR A 62 25.48 2.06 -5.87
CA THR A 62 25.37 1.11 -6.98
C THR A 62 24.58 -0.15 -6.57
N GLU A 63 24.91 -0.77 -5.44
CA GLU A 63 24.19 -1.95 -4.95
C GLU A 63 22.72 -1.65 -4.61
N PHE A 64 22.44 -0.44 -4.11
CA PHE A 64 21.08 0.01 -3.85
C PHE A 64 20.29 0.18 -5.15
N ASP A 65 20.87 0.86 -6.14
CA ASP A 65 20.25 1.13 -7.43
C ASP A 65 19.97 -0.16 -8.20
N GLU A 66 20.93 -1.10 -8.25
CA GLU A 66 20.75 -2.42 -8.88
C GLU A 66 19.63 -3.23 -8.21
N ALA A 67 19.59 -3.24 -6.87
CA ALA A 67 18.54 -3.94 -6.13
C ALA A 67 17.15 -3.31 -6.40
N HIS A 68 17.07 -1.98 -6.47
CA HIS A 68 15.80 -1.28 -6.76
C HIS A 68 15.35 -1.47 -8.19
N GLN A 69 16.28 -1.50 -9.15
CA GLN A 69 15.97 -1.79 -10.53
C GLN A 69 15.36 -3.20 -10.67
N LYS A 70 15.98 -4.21 -10.07
CA LYS A 70 15.45 -5.58 -10.11
C LYS A 70 14.05 -5.66 -9.50
N VAL A 71 13.82 -5.04 -8.34
CA VAL A 71 12.49 -5.01 -7.71
C VAL A 71 11.47 -4.32 -8.61
N ARG A 72 11.85 -3.22 -9.28
CA ARG A 72 10.98 -2.52 -10.23
C ARG A 72 10.60 -3.42 -11.41
N GLU A 73 11.58 -4.04 -12.06
CA GLU A 73 11.36 -4.95 -13.18
C GLU A 73 10.48 -6.14 -12.78
N ASP A 74 10.75 -6.75 -11.62
CA ASP A 74 9.94 -7.85 -11.09
C ASP A 74 8.50 -7.41 -10.78
N THR A 75 8.31 -6.18 -10.27
CA THR A 75 6.99 -5.62 -9.97
C THR A 75 6.22 -5.29 -11.25
N GLU A 76 6.86 -4.63 -12.21
CA GLU A 76 6.27 -4.32 -13.52
C GLU A 76 5.86 -5.59 -14.27
N LYS A 77 6.69 -6.64 -14.20
CA LYS A 77 6.37 -7.95 -14.78
C LYS A 77 5.15 -8.57 -14.12
N ARG A 78 5.11 -8.65 -12.79
CA ARG A 78 3.95 -9.19 -12.05
C ARG A 78 2.67 -8.42 -12.33
N GLU A 79 2.78 -7.09 -12.44
CA GLU A 79 1.65 -6.21 -12.75
C GLU A 79 1.12 -6.46 -14.17
N ALA A 80 2.01 -6.66 -15.15
CA ALA A 80 1.62 -7.00 -16.52
C ALA A 80 0.96 -8.39 -16.58
N GLU A 81 1.57 -9.41 -15.96
CA GLU A 81 1.02 -10.77 -15.88
C GLU A 81 -0.35 -10.78 -15.20
N PHE A 82 -0.51 -10.02 -14.10
CA PHE A 82 -1.80 -9.89 -13.43
C PHE A 82 -2.84 -9.21 -14.30
N LYS A 83 -2.50 -8.11 -14.98
CA LYS A 83 -3.40 -7.43 -15.93
C LYS A 83 -3.88 -8.36 -17.04
N GLU A 84 -3.00 -9.21 -17.58
CA GLU A 84 -3.37 -10.21 -18.57
C GLU A 84 -4.35 -11.26 -18.02
N SER A 85 -4.27 -11.57 -16.71
CA SER A 85 -5.19 -12.49 -16.04
C SER A 85 -6.56 -11.90 -15.68
N ILE A 86 -6.72 -10.56 -15.69
CA ILE A 86 -7.97 -9.90 -15.25
C ILE A 86 -9.21 -10.45 -15.94
N PRO A 87 -9.24 -10.70 -17.27
CA PRO A 87 -10.43 -11.25 -17.93
C PRO A 87 -10.84 -12.62 -17.35
N SER A 88 -9.89 -13.53 -17.16
CA SER A 88 -10.17 -14.85 -16.57
C SER A 88 -10.59 -14.76 -15.11
N LEU A 89 -9.95 -13.88 -14.33
CA LEU A 89 -10.32 -13.64 -12.93
C LEU A 89 -11.70 -12.98 -12.82
N THR A 90 -12.07 -12.15 -13.78
CA THR A 90 -13.39 -11.51 -13.83
C THR A 90 -14.48 -12.58 -13.90
N GLU A 91 -14.38 -13.51 -14.85
CA GLU A 91 -15.33 -14.62 -14.97
C GLU A 91 -15.42 -15.46 -13.68
N GLU A 92 -14.28 -15.73 -13.04
CA GLU A 92 -14.23 -16.47 -11.77
C GLU A 92 -14.95 -15.72 -10.63
N TRP A 93 -14.66 -14.42 -10.47
CA TRP A 93 -15.24 -13.61 -9.40
C TRP A 93 -16.73 -13.32 -9.62
N GLU A 94 -17.16 -13.14 -10.87
CA GLU A 94 -18.58 -13.06 -11.22
C GLU A 94 -19.31 -14.33 -10.78
N ALA A 95 -18.77 -15.51 -11.15
CA ALA A 95 -19.33 -16.80 -10.77
C ALA A 95 -19.37 -17.02 -9.25
N LYS A 96 -18.32 -16.62 -8.52
CA LYS A 96 -18.32 -16.65 -7.04
C LYS A 96 -19.38 -15.72 -6.46
N GLY A 97 -19.54 -14.52 -7.02
CA GLY A 97 -20.59 -13.58 -6.62
C GLY A 97 -21.98 -14.20 -6.74
N ARG A 98 -22.27 -14.95 -7.81
CA ARG A 98 -23.56 -15.64 -8.00
C ARG A 98 -23.89 -16.67 -6.93
N GLN A 99 -22.88 -17.25 -6.27
CA GLN A 99 -23.08 -18.27 -5.22
C GLN A 99 -23.47 -17.66 -3.87
N VAL A 100 -23.23 -16.36 -3.68
CA VAL A 100 -23.30 -15.71 -2.38
C VAL A 100 -24.28 -14.53 -2.37
N LEU A 101 -24.27 -13.73 -3.44
CA LEU A 101 -25.02 -12.48 -3.53
C LEU A 101 -26.44 -12.70 -4.04
N ASP A 102 -27.36 -11.88 -3.55
CA ASP A 102 -28.72 -11.83 -4.05
C ASP A 102 -28.75 -11.41 -5.54
N GLN A 103 -29.72 -11.93 -6.28
CA GLN A 103 -29.81 -11.76 -7.74
C GLN A 103 -29.91 -10.29 -8.19
N ASP A 104 -30.51 -9.43 -7.37
CA ASP A 104 -30.62 -7.99 -7.65
C ASP A 104 -29.27 -7.25 -7.57
N LYS A 105 -28.22 -7.90 -7.05
CA LYS A 105 -26.88 -7.32 -6.95
C LYS A 105 -25.94 -7.71 -8.08
N TRP A 106 -26.30 -8.71 -8.87
CA TRP A 106 -25.40 -9.35 -9.85
C TRP A 106 -24.88 -8.38 -10.91
N ASP A 107 -25.75 -7.56 -11.50
CA ASP A 107 -25.35 -6.61 -12.55
C ASP A 107 -24.32 -5.59 -12.04
N TYR A 108 -24.49 -5.12 -10.79
CA TYR A 108 -23.53 -4.18 -10.21
C TYR A 108 -22.23 -4.87 -9.80
N TRP A 109 -22.31 -6.11 -9.31
CA TRP A 109 -21.14 -6.93 -9.02
C TRP A 109 -20.26 -7.10 -10.27
N ASP A 110 -20.83 -7.54 -11.39
CA ASP A 110 -20.10 -7.75 -12.66
C ASP A 110 -19.44 -6.47 -13.13
N LYS A 111 -20.13 -5.34 -13.01
CA LYS A 111 -19.60 -4.04 -13.38
C LYS A 111 -18.35 -3.68 -12.56
N ILE A 112 -18.33 -3.98 -11.27
CA ILE A 112 -17.23 -3.55 -10.39
C ILE A 112 -16.06 -4.53 -10.36
N VAL A 113 -16.28 -5.83 -10.58
CA VAL A 113 -15.23 -6.87 -10.50
C VAL A 113 -13.98 -6.51 -11.31
N PRO A 114 -14.04 -6.22 -12.63
CA PRO A 114 -12.83 -5.89 -13.40
C PRO A 114 -12.21 -4.56 -12.96
N ILE A 115 -13.00 -3.63 -12.43
CA ILE A 115 -12.50 -2.36 -11.90
C ILE A 115 -11.71 -2.59 -10.60
N ARG A 116 -12.23 -3.44 -9.72
CA ARG A 116 -11.59 -3.82 -8.44
C ARG A 116 -10.32 -4.65 -8.68
N LEU A 117 -10.36 -5.60 -9.61
CA LEU A 117 -9.17 -6.33 -10.03
C LEU A 117 -8.10 -5.38 -10.60
N GLY A 118 -8.49 -4.37 -11.37
CA GLY A 118 -7.56 -3.40 -11.94
C GLY A 118 -7.04 -2.30 -11.00
N ASP A 119 -7.44 -2.29 -9.73
CA ASP A 119 -7.04 -1.25 -8.79
C ASP A 119 -5.84 -1.63 -7.90
N LEU A 120 -5.51 -0.74 -6.94
CA LEU A 120 -4.37 -0.89 -6.04
C LEU A 120 -4.40 -2.18 -5.19
N TYR A 121 -5.57 -2.73 -4.91
CA TYR A 121 -5.76 -3.90 -4.06
C TYR A 121 -5.95 -5.19 -4.87
N HIS A 122 -5.95 -5.12 -6.20
CA HIS A 122 -6.03 -6.28 -7.07
C HIS A 122 -7.23 -7.19 -6.76
N GLY A 123 -8.37 -6.60 -6.36
CA GLY A 123 -9.60 -7.31 -6.03
C GLY A 123 -9.57 -8.13 -4.75
N MET A 124 -8.60 -7.91 -3.84
CA MET A 124 -8.54 -8.57 -2.53
C MET A 124 -9.87 -8.46 -1.76
N GLU A 125 -10.49 -7.29 -1.83
CA GLU A 125 -11.75 -6.98 -1.17
C GLU A 125 -12.95 -7.76 -1.74
N LEU A 126 -12.86 -8.31 -2.97
CA LEU A 126 -13.92 -9.13 -3.55
C LEU A 126 -14.15 -10.38 -2.69
N GLY A 127 -13.07 -11.10 -2.37
CA GLY A 127 -13.13 -12.29 -1.51
C GLY A 127 -13.57 -11.96 -0.10
N CYS A 128 -12.91 -10.96 0.51
CA CYS A 128 -13.22 -10.52 1.86
C CYS A 128 -14.69 -10.12 2.02
N CYS A 129 -15.25 -9.42 1.02
CA CYS A 129 -16.66 -9.07 0.98
C CYS A 129 -17.54 -10.33 0.91
N LEU A 130 -17.27 -11.24 -0.03
CA LEU A 130 -18.10 -12.45 -0.20
C LEU A 130 -18.10 -13.33 1.05
N ASP A 131 -16.98 -13.48 1.75
CA ASP A 131 -16.90 -14.29 2.98
C ASP A 131 -17.83 -13.72 4.07
N ILE A 132 -17.85 -12.39 4.23
CA ILE A 132 -18.74 -11.72 5.18
C ILE A 132 -20.20 -11.80 4.74
N VAL A 133 -20.48 -11.51 3.46
CA VAL A 133 -21.86 -11.52 2.94
C VAL A 133 -22.46 -12.93 3.04
N LYS A 134 -21.66 -13.97 2.80
CA LYS A 134 -22.09 -15.36 2.96
C LYS A 134 -22.58 -15.65 4.38
N ILE A 135 -21.79 -15.29 5.40
CA ILE A 135 -22.17 -15.45 6.82
C ILE A 135 -23.50 -14.73 7.08
N LEU A 136 -23.63 -13.49 6.64
CA LEU A 136 -24.81 -12.68 6.91
C LEU A 136 -26.07 -13.19 6.19
N ASN A 137 -25.94 -13.68 4.95
CA ASN A 137 -27.03 -14.24 4.15
C ASN A 137 -27.48 -15.62 4.65
N GLU A 138 -26.58 -16.41 5.24
CA GLU A 138 -26.88 -17.69 5.89
C GLU A 138 -27.47 -17.53 7.31
N ASN A 139 -27.93 -16.32 7.66
CA ASN A 139 -28.45 -15.94 9.00
C ASN A 139 -27.41 -16.07 10.13
N GLY A 140 -26.12 -15.98 9.81
CA GLY A 140 -25.05 -15.89 10.79
C GLY A 140 -25.15 -14.62 11.66
N SER A 141 -24.56 -14.69 12.83
CA SER A 141 -24.51 -13.58 13.79
C SER A 141 -23.53 -12.48 13.35
N LEU A 142 -23.75 -11.26 13.85
CA LEU A 142 -22.82 -10.16 13.61
C LEU A 142 -21.45 -10.42 14.25
N ASP A 143 -21.39 -11.20 15.33
CA ASP A 143 -20.15 -11.65 15.97
C ASP A 143 -19.34 -12.60 15.08
N GLU A 144 -20.00 -13.52 14.38
CA GLU A 144 -19.34 -14.40 13.41
C GLU A 144 -18.75 -13.60 12.26
N ALA A 145 -19.55 -12.70 11.67
CA ALA A 145 -19.08 -11.80 10.61
C ALA A 145 -17.97 -10.85 11.11
N LYS A 146 -18.01 -10.43 12.38
CA LYS A 146 -16.98 -9.60 12.98
C LYS A 146 -15.66 -10.36 13.13
N ARG A 147 -15.71 -11.60 13.60
CA ARG A 147 -14.51 -12.45 13.68
C ARG A 147 -13.88 -12.65 12.30
N GLU A 148 -14.71 -12.80 11.27
CA GLU A 148 -14.24 -12.92 9.88
C GLU A 148 -13.47 -11.66 9.45
N ILE A 149 -14.07 -10.47 9.53
CA ILE A 149 -13.39 -9.23 9.10
C ILE A 149 -12.16 -8.89 9.95
N ASP A 150 -12.16 -9.20 11.25
CA ASP A 150 -10.99 -9.01 12.12
C ASP A 150 -9.84 -9.95 11.72
N SER A 151 -10.16 -11.19 11.32
CA SER A 151 -9.17 -12.18 10.92
C SER A 151 -8.47 -11.86 9.59
N GLN A 152 -9.12 -11.06 8.74
CA GLN A 152 -8.59 -10.64 7.44
C GLN A 152 -7.44 -9.61 7.56
N GLY A 153 -7.20 -9.03 8.74
CA GLY A 153 -5.98 -8.27 9.02
C GLY A 153 -5.89 -6.91 8.30
N HIS A 154 -7.02 -6.24 8.11
CA HIS A 154 -7.10 -5.01 7.32
C HIS A 154 -6.39 -3.81 7.94
N SER A 155 -5.81 -2.96 7.07
CA SER A 155 -5.52 -1.57 7.39
C SER A 155 -6.82 -0.75 7.51
N GLY A 156 -6.78 0.45 8.10
CA GLY A 156 -7.97 1.32 8.17
C GLY A 156 -8.60 1.63 6.80
N MET A 157 -7.78 1.75 5.74
CA MET A 157 -8.25 2.01 4.38
C MET A 157 -8.91 0.78 3.76
N SER A 158 -8.27 -0.38 3.83
CA SER A 158 -8.82 -1.63 3.26
C SER A 158 -10.05 -2.10 4.04
N PHE A 159 -10.08 -1.92 5.36
CA PHE A 159 -11.26 -2.15 6.20
C PHE A 159 -12.43 -1.29 5.76
N GLY A 160 -12.18 0.00 5.51
CA GLY A 160 -13.18 0.94 5.00
C GLY A 160 -13.76 0.51 3.66
N LEU A 161 -12.92 0.01 2.75
CA LEU A 161 -13.32 -0.48 1.43
C LEU A 161 -14.20 -1.74 1.53
N VAL A 162 -13.77 -2.75 2.28
CA VAL A 162 -14.58 -3.98 2.50
C VAL A 162 -15.92 -3.64 3.14
N CYS A 163 -15.94 -2.78 4.16
CA CYS A 163 -17.19 -2.29 4.76
C CYS A 163 -18.12 -1.61 3.74
N ALA A 164 -17.58 -0.81 2.83
CA ALA A 164 -18.37 -0.15 1.79
C ALA A 164 -19.00 -1.17 0.84
N MET A 165 -18.25 -2.21 0.46
CA MET A 165 -18.76 -3.30 -0.38
C MET A 165 -19.83 -4.12 0.34
N VAL A 166 -19.60 -4.50 1.61
CA VAL A 166 -20.59 -5.26 2.39
C VAL A 166 -21.91 -4.48 2.53
N LYS A 167 -21.87 -3.17 2.71
CA LYS A 167 -23.08 -2.31 2.71
C LYS A 167 -23.86 -2.36 1.40
N GLU A 168 -23.17 -2.45 0.28
CA GLU A 168 -23.76 -2.42 -1.04
C GLU A 168 -24.33 -3.79 -1.44
N PHE A 169 -23.60 -4.85 -1.10
CA PHE A 169 -23.86 -6.21 -1.56
C PHE A 169 -24.62 -7.10 -0.56
N CYS A 170 -24.94 -6.60 0.65
CA CYS A 170 -25.71 -7.34 1.64
C CYS A 170 -26.78 -6.46 2.30
N ASN A 171 -28.00 -6.99 2.40
CA ASN A 171 -29.14 -6.31 3.05
C ASN A 171 -28.87 -5.99 4.52
N ARG A 172 -28.11 -6.86 5.20
CA ARG A 172 -27.65 -6.65 6.59
C ARG A 172 -26.33 -5.88 6.69
N GLY A 173 -25.80 -5.40 5.58
CA GLY A 173 -24.49 -4.76 5.54
C GLY A 173 -24.43 -3.43 6.32
N VAL A 174 -25.50 -2.65 6.33
CA VAL A 174 -25.57 -1.41 7.14
C VAL A 174 -25.52 -1.71 8.63
N GLU A 175 -26.29 -2.71 9.08
CA GLU A 175 -26.29 -3.18 10.46
C GLU A 175 -24.90 -3.69 10.86
N PHE A 176 -24.31 -4.56 10.04
CA PHE A 176 -22.98 -5.11 10.29
C PHE A 176 -21.90 -4.03 10.41
N VAL A 177 -21.87 -3.07 9.48
CA VAL A 177 -20.85 -2.00 9.54
C VAL A 177 -21.08 -1.05 10.71
N GLY A 178 -22.31 -0.87 11.16
CA GLY A 178 -22.59 -0.14 12.40
C GLY A 178 -22.11 -0.89 13.65
N TYR A 179 -22.02 -2.22 13.59
CA TYR A 179 -21.57 -3.06 14.70
C TYR A 179 -20.05 -3.12 14.84
N VAL A 180 -19.31 -3.13 13.72
CA VAL A 180 -17.84 -3.26 13.72
C VAL A 180 -17.09 -1.93 13.79
N ARG A 181 -17.80 -0.80 13.81
CA ARG A 181 -17.23 0.56 13.93
C ARG A 181 -17.55 1.16 15.28
#